data_AF-A0A9E0IRR9-F1
#
_entry.id   AF-A0A9E0IRR9-F1
#
_cell.length_a   1.000
_cell.length_b   1.000
_cell.length_c   1.000
_cell.angle_alpha   90.00
_cell.angle_beta   90.00
_cell.angle_gamma   90.00
#
_symmetry.space_group_name_H-M   'P 1'
#
loop_
_entity.id
_entity.type
_entity.pdbx_description
1 polymer ?
#
loop_
_entity_poly.entity_id
_entity_poly.type
_entity_poly.pdbx_seq_one_letter_code
_entity_poly.pdbx_strand_id
1 'polypeptide(L)'
;MARPPLALSLLLLSACPKASGPAASLQQAPPTVGAAAGGKASALAPCPTPARADLMVVDWAPEARGDLEVAMKEGLALLAYDCTSAQLVPTCALPGSYAYIGTTRRDKKIELATSDEVAANLPVSGLSWLTDLGGSFGRETALVAQMSMIGKRSSAKKVARRDELTGECAQATHFVRAATIGAFAVATGSKAELGASASILGRGASAGSTSATQIQSQDGDLTACATSTPDAKQPPAQCGAIVRIELEPVGAAAPAQPERVVVGCAPGFVPSDGACVRPDRPHQCDGSDAAACRAQCDGGDAASCASAAVLTRDLALATRACAAGVTLGCRVQAQLASGKARLAPLEQACAAGDGAGCFDLGALKLEDKKLAGDAQYAFRRACYGGGEFEGCTQLGLLYLRGQGGLTKSSKLATQFFDKACKEGSDRGCAELAKLTK
;
A
#
# COMPACT_ATOMS: atom_id res chain seq x y z
N MET A 1 -72.79 -5.91 1.49
CA MET A 1 -73.72 -4.76 1.56
C MET A 1 -73.42 -4.03 2.87
N ALA A 2 -73.19 -2.74 3.02
CA ALA A 2 -72.98 -1.60 2.13
C ALA A 2 -72.32 -0.50 3.01
N ARG A 3 -71.45 0.34 2.42
CA ARG A 3 -70.98 1.64 2.98
C ARG A 3 -72.17 2.60 3.13
N PRO A 4 -72.13 3.67 3.99
CA PRO A 4 -71.52 4.99 3.65
C PRO A 4 -71.12 5.85 4.89
N PRO A 5 -70.95 7.20 4.83
CA PRO A 5 -70.28 8.10 3.86
C PRO A 5 -69.09 8.87 4.51
N LEU A 6 -68.00 9.20 3.80
CA LEU A 6 -67.74 10.46 3.05
C LEU A 6 -67.91 11.76 3.85
N ALA A 7 -66.79 12.29 4.37
CA ALA A 7 -66.64 13.67 4.80
C ALA A 7 -65.74 14.43 3.81
N LEU A 8 -66.29 15.56 3.35
CA LEU A 8 -65.82 16.45 2.31
C LEU A 8 -65.20 17.69 2.98
N SER A 9 -63.95 18.02 2.69
CA SER A 9 -63.37 19.32 3.09
C SER A 9 -62.62 19.95 1.92
N LEU A 10 -63.24 20.99 1.37
CA LEU A 10 -62.71 21.89 0.36
C LEU A 10 -61.70 22.88 0.96
N LEU A 11 -60.55 22.99 0.27
CA LEU A 11 -59.81 24.20 -0.13
C LEU A 11 -60.07 25.53 0.59
N LEU A 12 -58.99 26.12 1.12
CA LEU A 12 -58.69 27.55 0.98
C LEU A 12 -57.21 27.72 0.60
N LEU A 13 -57.00 28.29 -0.59
CA LEU A 13 -55.71 28.77 -1.08
C LEU A 13 -55.30 30.03 -0.32
N SER A 14 -54.03 30.11 0.10
CA SER A 14 -53.35 31.39 0.33
C SER A 14 -52.04 31.40 -0.45
N ALA A 15 -51.95 32.38 -1.33
CA ALA A 15 -50.92 32.59 -2.34
C ALA A 15 -49.53 32.92 -1.78
N CYS A 16 -48.53 32.60 -2.60
CA CYS A 16 -47.12 32.98 -2.46
C CYS A 16 -46.89 34.50 -2.39
N PRO A 17 -45.74 34.90 -1.83
CA PRO A 17 -44.85 35.84 -2.51
C PRO A 17 -43.58 35.13 -2.99
N LYS A 18 -43.32 35.27 -4.30
CA LYS A 18 -42.07 34.89 -4.96
C LYS A 18 -40.93 35.76 -4.43
N ALA A 19 -39.85 35.14 -3.97
CA ALA A 19 -38.51 35.73 -4.00
C ALA A 19 -37.62 34.77 -4.80
N SER A 20 -37.19 35.24 -5.97
CA SER A 20 -36.36 34.56 -6.94
C SER A 20 -34.89 34.55 -6.51
N GLY A 21 -34.32 33.35 -6.36
CA GLY A 21 -32.90 33.06 -6.29
C GLY A 21 -32.65 31.64 -6.84
N PRO A 22 -31.49 31.34 -7.44
CA PRO A 22 -31.29 30.10 -8.18
C PRO A 22 -31.35 28.91 -7.22
N ALA A 23 -32.18 27.93 -7.55
CA ALA A 23 -32.32 26.69 -6.80
C ALA A 23 -31.01 25.90 -6.89
N ALA A 24 -30.19 25.97 -5.84
CA ALA A 24 -29.20 24.95 -5.58
C ALA A 24 -29.96 23.67 -5.20
N SER A 25 -30.04 22.72 -6.13
CA SER A 25 -30.46 21.36 -5.83
C SER A 25 -29.58 20.82 -4.71
N LEU A 26 -30.18 20.60 -3.54
CA LEU A 26 -29.62 19.80 -2.47
C LEU A 26 -29.57 18.34 -2.97
N GLN A 27 -28.55 18.01 -3.75
CA GLN A 27 -28.10 16.62 -3.89
C GLN A 27 -27.54 16.22 -2.52
N GLN A 28 -28.35 15.47 -1.78
CA GLN A 28 -27.87 14.73 -0.62
C GLN A 28 -26.83 13.73 -1.13
N ALA A 29 -25.60 13.85 -0.64
CA ALA A 29 -24.55 12.88 -0.89
C ALA A 29 -25.01 11.48 -0.43
N PRO A 30 -24.66 10.41 -1.16
CA PRO A 30 -24.93 9.05 -0.69
C PRO A 30 -24.26 8.83 0.68
N PRO A 31 -24.88 8.02 1.56
CA PRO A 31 -24.44 7.90 2.94
C PRO A 31 -23.01 7.36 3.02
N THR A 32 -22.13 8.15 3.62
CA THR A 32 -20.80 7.71 4.05
C THR A 32 -20.98 6.63 5.12
N VAL A 33 -20.63 5.39 4.80
CA VAL A 33 -20.50 4.32 5.80
C VAL A 33 -19.19 4.56 6.54
N GLY A 34 -19.25 5.37 7.59
CA GLY A 34 -18.09 5.81 8.35
C GLY A 34 -18.42 6.86 9.40
N ALA A 35 -19.58 6.76 10.05
CA ALA A 35 -19.96 7.62 11.16
C ALA A 35 -20.59 6.79 12.28
N ALA A 36 -19.79 5.88 12.85
CA ALA A 36 -20.10 5.23 14.12
C ALA A 36 -18.81 4.82 14.85
N ALA A 37 -17.94 5.79 15.14
CA ALA A 37 -16.97 5.68 16.24
C ALA A 37 -16.53 7.09 16.63
N GLY A 38 -16.86 7.52 17.85
CA GLY A 38 -16.51 8.83 18.41
C GLY A 38 -15.03 8.99 18.76
N GLY A 39 -14.13 8.69 17.84
CA GLY A 39 -12.70 8.99 17.94
C GLY A 39 -12.35 10.15 17.01
N LYS A 40 -11.73 11.21 17.54
CA LYS A 40 -11.23 12.34 16.73
C LYS A 40 -10.39 11.81 15.57
N ALA A 41 -10.86 12.03 14.34
CA ALA A 41 -10.07 11.80 13.13
C ALA A 41 -8.80 12.66 13.22
N SER A 42 -7.68 12.04 13.57
CA SER A 42 -6.38 12.64 13.34
C SER A 42 -6.17 12.64 11.84
N ALA A 43 -6.14 13.82 11.23
CA ALA A 43 -5.83 13.99 9.82
C ALA A 43 -4.44 13.38 9.57
N LEU A 44 -4.41 12.18 8.97
CA LEU A 44 -3.17 11.61 8.45
C LEU A 44 -2.63 12.59 7.40
N ALA A 45 -1.32 12.85 7.47
CA ALA A 45 -0.63 13.64 6.46
C ALA A 45 -0.89 13.07 5.05
N PRO A 46 -1.03 13.92 4.01
CA PRO A 46 -1.31 13.45 2.66
C PRO A 46 -0.20 12.51 2.18
N CYS A 47 -0.62 11.36 1.65
CA CYS A 47 0.23 10.37 1.01
C CYS A 47 1.17 11.05 0.01
N PRO A 48 2.50 11.02 0.22
CA PRO A 48 3.43 11.51 -0.79
C PRO A 48 3.34 10.57 -2.00
N THR A 49 2.63 10.96 -3.05
CA THR A 49 2.69 10.23 -4.33
C THR A 49 4.06 10.51 -4.93
N PRO A 50 4.93 9.48 -5.03
CA PRO A 50 4.89 8.61 -6.21
C PRO A 50 5.25 7.13 -5.90
N ALA A 51 4.74 6.55 -4.82
CA ALA A 51 5.01 5.13 -4.54
C ALA A 51 4.05 4.23 -5.34
N ARG A 52 4.60 3.38 -6.22
CA ARG A 52 3.92 2.18 -6.70
C ARG A 52 3.34 1.43 -5.50
N ALA A 53 2.06 1.07 -5.56
CA ALA A 53 1.37 0.43 -4.44
C ALA A 53 0.85 -0.95 -4.86
N ASP A 54 1.13 -1.96 -4.03
CA ASP A 54 0.62 -3.31 -4.23
C ASP A 54 -0.47 -3.58 -3.18
N LEU A 55 -1.73 -3.69 -3.62
CA LEU A 55 -2.89 -3.83 -2.74
C LEU A 55 -3.55 -5.19 -2.94
N MET A 56 -3.73 -5.96 -1.87
CA MET A 56 -4.64 -7.11 -1.93
C MET A 56 -6.07 -6.58 -1.97
N VAL A 57 -6.92 -7.24 -2.75
CA VAL A 57 -8.34 -6.86 -2.88
C VAL A 57 -9.25 -7.90 -2.22
N VAL A 58 -8.68 -8.88 -1.52
CA VAL A 58 -9.43 -10.01 -0.95
C VAL A 58 -10.38 -9.60 0.17
N ASP A 59 -10.11 -8.47 0.80
CA ASP A 59 -10.90 -7.82 1.84
C ASP A 59 -11.90 -6.79 1.29
N TRP A 60 -11.90 -6.54 -0.01
CA TRP A 60 -12.87 -5.64 -0.63
C TRP A 60 -14.24 -6.28 -0.73
N ALA A 61 -15.27 -5.44 -0.66
CA ALA A 61 -16.65 -5.85 -0.91
C ALA A 61 -16.77 -6.57 -2.27
N PRO A 62 -17.59 -7.64 -2.37
CA PRO A 62 -17.79 -8.36 -3.63
C PRO A 62 -18.18 -7.45 -4.80
N GLU A 63 -19.01 -6.44 -4.54
CA GLU A 63 -19.45 -5.44 -5.52
C GLU A 63 -18.27 -4.64 -6.05
N ALA A 64 -17.41 -4.13 -5.16
CA ALA A 64 -16.22 -3.35 -5.55
C ALA A 64 -15.22 -4.18 -6.36
N ARG A 65 -15.08 -5.48 -6.06
CA ARG A 65 -14.27 -6.41 -6.87
C ARG A 65 -14.89 -6.63 -8.25
N GLY A 66 -16.20 -6.79 -8.32
CA GLY A 66 -16.95 -6.89 -9.57
C GLY A 66 -16.78 -5.66 -10.44
N ASP A 67 -16.96 -4.46 -9.87
CA ASP A 67 -16.80 -3.18 -10.56
C ASP A 67 -15.36 -3.00 -11.08
N LEU A 68 -14.36 -3.38 -10.28
CA LEU A 68 -12.97 -3.38 -10.71
C LEU A 68 -12.73 -4.34 -11.88
N GLU A 69 -13.31 -5.54 -11.84
CA GLU A 69 -13.19 -6.49 -12.95
C GLU A 69 -13.82 -5.95 -14.24
N VAL A 70 -14.98 -5.29 -14.14
CA VAL A 70 -15.64 -4.63 -15.28
C VAL A 70 -14.77 -3.50 -15.81
N ALA A 71 -14.30 -2.59 -14.96
CA ALA A 71 -13.43 -1.48 -15.36
C ALA A 71 -12.16 -1.97 -16.07
N MET A 72 -11.55 -3.06 -15.58
CA MET A 72 -10.38 -3.69 -16.22
C MET A 72 -10.69 -4.39 -17.56
N LYS A 73 -11.94 -4.77 -17.83
CA LYS A 73 -12.36 -5.30 -19.13
C LYS A 73 -12.59 -4.20 -20.16
N GLU A 74 -13.05 -3.03 -19.70
CA GLU A 74 -13.35 -1.88 -20.55
C GLU A 74 -12.12 -1.03 -20.90
N GLY A 75 -11.12 -0.97 -20.00
CA GLY A 75 -9.91 -0.21 -20.20
C GLY A 75 -8.90 -0.39 -19.06
N LEU A 76 -7.96 0.55 -18.91
CA LEU A 76 -7.07 0.56 -17.74
C LEU A 76 -7.80 1.22 -16.57
N ALA A 77 -8.08 0.44 -15.52
CA ALA A 77 -8.83 0.90 -14.37
C ALA A 77 -8.07 1.99 -13.60
N LEU A 78 -8.77 3.06 -13.19
CA LEU A 78 -8.22 4.17 -12.42
C LEU A 78 -8.78 4.19 -11.00
N LEU A 79 -7.92 4.56 -10.06
CA LEU A 79 -8.25 4.63 -8.64
C LEU A 79 -7.84 5.97 -8.03
N ALA A 80 -8.68 6.43 -7.11
CA ALA A 80 -8.30 7.37 -6.08
C ALA A 80 -7.67 6.55 -4.94
N TYR A 81 -6.37 6.69 -4.78
CA TYR A 81 -5.60 6.05 -3.71
C TYR A 81 -4.85 7.09 -2.88
N ASP A 82 -5.00 7.01 -1.56
CA ASP A 82 -4.45 7.96 -0.58
C ASP A 82 -3.54 7.31 0.47
N CYS A 83 -2.95 6.15 0.15
CA CYS A 83 -2.17 5.29 1.07
C CYS A 83 -3.01 4.51 2.11
N THR A 84 -4.27 4.85 2.34
CA THR A 84 -5.14 4.20 3.34
C THR A 84 -6.40 3.60 2.74
N SER A 85 -6.92 4.21 1.69
CA SER A 85 -8.12 3.82 0.97
C SER A 85 -7.82 3.79 -0.52
N ALA A 86 -8.45 2.86 -1.23
CA ALA A 86 -8.39 2.73 -2.68
C ALA A 86 -9.83 2.66 -3.19
N GLN A 87 -10.23 3.63 -4.00
CA GLN A 87 -11.57 3.71 -4.56
C GLN A 87 -11.48 3.75 -6.08
N LEU A 88 -12.27 2.91 -6.75
CA LEU A 88 -12.38 2.93 -8.21
C LEU A 88 -13.01 4.26 -8.66
N VAL A 89 -12.49 4.83 -9.74
CA VAL A 89 -13.04 6.05 -10.38
C VAL A 89 -13.70 5.63 -11.71
N PRO A 90 -14.95 5.12 -11.68
CA PRO A 90 -15.58 4.49 -12.84
C PRO A 90 -15.91 5.47 -13.97
N THR A 91 -16.01 6.77 -13.66
CA THR A 91 -16.28 7.83 -14.63
C THR A 91 -15.03 8.34 -15.37
N CYS A 92 -13.86 7.76 -15.07
CA CYS A 92 -12.60 8.09 -15.72
C CYS A 92 -12.10 6.89 -16.54
N ALA A 93 -11.71 7.15 -17.77
CA ALA A 93 -11.20 6.13 -18.69
C ALA A 93 -9.77 6.46 -19.14
N LEU A 94 -8.91 5.44 -19.07
CA LEU A 94 -7.58 5.43 -19.66
C LEU A 94 -7.53 4.33 -20.73
N PRO A 95 -7.29 4.68 -22.00
CA PRO A 95 -7.18 3.70 -23.08
C PRO A 95 -6.06 2.69 -22.83
N GLY A 96 -6.38 1.41 -23.04
CA GLY A 96 -5.45 0.29 -22.96
C GLY A 96 -6.17 -1.01 -22.61
N SER A 97 -5.41 -2.10 -22.55
CA SER A 97 -5.95 -3.43 -22.26
C SER A 97 -4.95 -4.22 -21.42
N TYR A 98 -5.44 -5.29 -20.79
CA TYR A 98 -4.60 -6.24 -20.08
C TYR A 98 -4.41 -7.52 -20.88
N ALA A 99 -3.17 -7.98 -20.98
CA ALA A 99 -2.86 -9.33 -21.42
C ALA A 99 -2.76 -10.25 -20.21
N TYR A 100 -3.37 -11.43 -20.28
CA TYR A 100 -3.14 -12.46 -19.28
C TYR A 100 -1.82 -13.19 -19.59
N ILE A 101 -0.99 -13.34 -18.56
CA ILE A 101 0.27 -14.06 -18.59
C ILE A 101 0.16 -15.14 -17.51
N GLY A 102 0.05 -16.39 -17.94
CA GLY A 102 0.08 -17.55 -17.06
C GLY A 102 1.42 -17.65 -16.33
N THR A 103 1.39 -18.18 -15.12
CA THR A 103 2.59 -18.45 -14.33
C THR A 103 2.43 -19.79 -13.61
N THR A 104 3.52 -20.33 -13.08
CA THR A 104 3.43 -21.49 -12.18
C THR A 104 2.48 -21.18 -11.03
N ARG A 105 1.52 -22.09 -10.81
CA ARG A 105 0.54 -21.99 -9.73
C ARG A 105 1.24 -21.90 -8.38
N ARG A 106 0.86 -20.91 -7.57
CA ARG A 106 1.36 -20.71 -6.21
C ARG A 106 0.18 -20.70 -5.25
N ASP A 107 0.11 -21.72 -4.42
CA ASP A 107 -0.91 -21.84 -3.38
C ASP A 107 -0.35 -21.26 -2.08
N LYS A 108 -1.11 -20.36 -1.44
CA LYS A 108 -0.74 -19.73 -0.16
C LYS A 108 -1.89 -19.92 0.83
N LYS A 109 -1.60 -20.54 1.98
CA LYS A 109 -2.49 -20.62 3.14
C LYS A 109 -1.88 -19.78 4.26
N ILE A 110 -2.64 -18.84 4.79
CA ILE A 110 -2.22 -17.98 5.90
C ILE A 110 -3.21 -18.20 7.04
N GLU A 111 -2.72 -18.61 8.21
CA GLU A 111 -3.53 -18.80 9.41
C GLU A 111 -3.20 -17.69 10.41
N LEU A 112 -4.19 -16.84 10.67
CA LEU A 112 -4.10 -15.62 11.45
C LEU A 112 -4.94 -15.81 12.71
N ALA A 113 -4.27 -16.01 13.83
CA ALA A 113 -4.89 -16.36 15.10
C ALA A 113 -5.21 -15.15 15.97
N THR A 114 -4.67 -13.96 15.68
CA THR A 114 -4.88 -12.74 16.49
C THR A 114 -5.22 -11.53 15.62
N SER A 115 -5.83 -10.51 16.21
CA SER A 115 -6.15 -9.24 15.53
C SER A 115 -4.92 -8.56 14.95
N ASP A 116 -3.79 -8.62 15.67
CA ASP A 116 -2.53 -8.05 15.22
C ASP A 116 -1.95 -8.82 14.02
N GLU A 117 -2.10 -10.14 14.01
CA GLU A 117 -1.68 -10.97 12.87
C GLU A 117 -2.47 -10.61 11.62
N VAL A 118 -3.77 -10.37 11.77
CA VAL A 118 -4.61 -9.91 10.66
C VAL A 118 -4.17 -8.54 10.17
N ALA A 119 -3.96 -7.58 11.08
CA ALA A 119 -3.50 -6.23 10.73
C ALA A 119 -2.10 -6.21 10.08
N ALA A 120 -1.24 -7.18 10.42
CA ALA A 120 0.10 -7.30 9.85
C ALA A 120 0.12 -7.97 8.46
N ASN A 121 -0.85 -8.83 8.14
CA ASN A 121 -0.83 -9.69 6.95
C ASN A 121 -1.87 -9.34 5.88
N LEU A 122 -2.94 -8.65 6.24
CA LEU A 122 -3.96 -8.18 5.30
C LEU A 122 -3.89 -6.64 5.21
N PRO A 123 -3.99 -6.06 4.00
CA PRO A 123 -4.07 -4.61 3.85
C PRO A 123 -5.29 -4.10 4.62
N VAL A 124 -5.08 -3.00 5.34
CA VAL A 124 -5.95 -2.52 6.42
C VAL A 124 -7.24 -1.83 5.92
N SER A 125 -7.47 -1.80 4.60
CA SER A 125 -8.56 -1.05 3.98
C SER A 125 -9.95 -1.69 4.14
N GLY A 126 -10.05 -3.01 4.34
CA GLY A 126 -11.32 -3.74 4.38
C GLY A 126 -11.60 -4.48 5.68
N LEU A 127 -10.92 -4.15 6.77
CA LEU A 127 -11.08 -4.84 8.06
C LEU A 127 -12.20 -4.28 8.95
N SER A 128 -13.20 -3.59 8.37
CA SER A 128 -14.36 -3.10 9.12
C SER A 128 -15.16 -4.22 9.79
N TRP A 129 -15.12 -5.44 9.25
CA TRP A 129 -15.75 -6.63 9.86
C TRP A 129 -14.91 -7.26 10.98
N LEU A 130 -13.64 -6.87 11.18
CA LEU A 130 -12.86 -7.32 12.35
C LEU A 130 -13.45 -6.80 13.67
N THR A 131 -14.17 -5.69 13.65
CA THR A 131 -14.91 -5.22 14.83
C THR A 131 -16.08 -6.12 15.19
N ASP A 132 -16.56 -6.93 14.24
CA ASP A 132 -17.68 -7.86 14.42
C ASP A 132 -17.23 -9.24 14.95
N LEU A 133 -15.92 -9.52 14.98
CA LEU A 133 -15.40 -10.83 15.39
C LEU A 133 -15.49 -11.15 16.89
N GLY A 134 -15.99 -10.22 17.71
CA GLY A 134 -16.30 -10.45 19.12
C GLY A 134 -15.09 -10.84 20.00
N GLY A 135 -15.33 -11.00 21.31
CA GLY A 135 -14.28 -11.29 22.30
C GLY A 135 -13.67 -12.71 22.25
N SER A 136 -14.11 -13.56 21.33
CA SER A 136 -13.65 -14.95 21.13
C SER A 136 -12.53 -15.09 20.09
N PHE A 137 -12.32 -14.08 19.23
CA PHE A 137 -11.19 -14.02 18.31
C PHE A 137 -9.87 -13.99 19.09
N GLY A 138 -8.87 -14.80 18.70
CA GLY A 138 -7.64 -14.97 19.50
C GLY A 138 -7.55 -16.30 20.23
N ARG A 139 -8.64 -16.68 20.92
CA ARG A 139 -8.65 -17.82 21.85
C ARG A 139 -8.90 -19.14 21.12
N GLU A 140 -10.11 -19.33 20.61
CA GLU A 140 -10.55 -20.59 19.98
C GLU A 140 -10.81 -20.45 18.48
N THR A 141 -10.97 -19.22 18.00
CA THR A 141 -11.20 -18.89 16.60
C THR A 141 -9.94 -18.32 15.95
N ALA A 142 -9.74 -18.69 14.69
CA ALA A 142 -8.70 -18.15 13.83
C ALA A 142 -9.32 -17.75 12.49
N LEU A 143 -8.60 -16.91 11.76
CA LEU A 143 -8.88 -16.59 10.37
C LEU A 143 -7.91 -17.36 9.48
N VAL A 144 -8.42 -17.93 8.40
CA VAL A 144 -7.60 -18.54 7.36
C VAL A 144 -7.88 -17.85 6.04
N ALA A 145 -6.83 -17.34 5.41
CA ALA A 145 -6.83 -16.87 4.04
C ALA A 145 -6.13 -17.92 3.16
N GLN A 146 -6.87 -18.56 2.27
CA GLN A 146 -6.35 -19.49 1.27
C GLN A 146 -6.44 -18.85 -0.12
N MET A 147 -5.37 -18.93 -0.90
CA MET A 147 -5.26 -18.28 -2.19
C MET A 147 -4.53 -19.20 -3.16
N SER A 148 -4.98 -19.27 -4.40
CA SER A 148 -4.27 -19.93 -5.50
C SER A 148 -4.01 -18.90 -6.58
N MET A 149 -2.75 -18.54 -6.80
CA MET A 149 -2.33 -17.54 -7.78
C MET A 149 -1.79 -18.24 -9.01
N ILE A 150 -2.38 -17.97 -10.18
CA ILE A 150 -2.08 -18.69 -11.42
C ILE A 150 -1.46 -17.82 -12.52
N GLY A 151 -1.52 -16.50 -12.39
CA GLY A 151 -0.99 -15.61 -13.41
C GLY A 151 -1.22 -14.15 -13.10
N LYS A 152 -0.96 -13.29 -14.09
CA LYS A 152 -1.24 -11.86 -14.01
C LYS A 152 -1.97 -11.36 -15.25
N ARG A 153 -2.90 -10.43 -15.06
CA ARG A 153 -3.34 -9.52 -16.11
C ARG A 153 -2.44 -8.28 -16.06
N SER A 154 -1.65 -8.04 -17.09
CA SER A 154 -0.71 -6.91 -17.12
C SER A 154 -1.01 -5.99 -18.30
N SER A 155 -0.95 -4.69 -18.04
CA SER A 155 -0.97 -3.67 -19.09
C SER A 155 0.42 -3.50 -19.69
N ALA A 156 0.48 -3.16 -20.99
CA ALA A 156 1.71 -2.69 -21.63
C ALA A 156 2.03 -1.22 -21.27
N LYS A 157 1.04 -0.48 -20.74
CA LYS A 157 1.18 0.91 -20.32
C LYS A 157 2.05 0.99 -19.07
N LYS A 158 3.18 1.71 -19.18
CA LYS A 158 4.12 1.94 -18.07
C LYS A 158 3.88 3.25 -17.34
N VAL A 159 3.35 4.25 -18.04
CA VAL A 159 3.10 5.60 -17.53
C VAL A 159 1.78 6.06 -18.11
N ALA A 160 0.94 6.66 -17.28
CA ALA A 160 -0.28 7.34 -17.71
C ALA A 160 -0.11 8.83 -17.47
N ARG A 161 -0.28 9.65 -18.50
CA ARG A 161 -0.28 11.11 -18.35
C ARG A 161 -1.71 11.63 -18.20
N ARG A 162 -1.88 12.77 -17.51
CA ARG A 162 -3.22 13.32 -17.24
C ARG A 162 -3.97 13.76 -18.50
N ASP A 163 -3.25 14.17 -19.54
CA ASP A 163 -3.81 14.55 -20.86
C ASP A 163 -4.34 13.33 -21.66
N GLU A 164 -4.01 12.11 -21.26
CA GLU A 164 -4.47 10.87 -21.89
C GLU A 164 -5.77 10.34 -21.26
N LEU A 165 -6.21 10.95 -20.17
CA LEU A 165 -7.41 10.55 -19.45
C LEU A 165 -8.65 11.21 -20.05
N THR A 166 -9.76 10.47 -20.08
CA THR A 166 -11.04 10.94 -20.62
C THR A 166 -12.15 10.72 -19.60
N GLY A 167 -13.10 11.66 -19.52
CA GLY A 167 -14.17 11.64 -18.53
C GLY A 167 -13.83 12.43 -17.25
N GLU A 168 -14.43 12.06 -16.13
CA GLU A 168 -14.32 12.78 -14.85
C GLU A 168 -13.15 12.24 -14.02
N CYS A 169 -11.95 12.69 -14.38
CA CYS A 169 -10.70 12.11 -13.87
C CYS A 169 -10.04 12.88 -12.72
N ALA A 170 -10.69 13.91 -12.18
CA ALA A 170 -10.08 14.82 -11.20
C ALA A 170 -9.56 14.09 -9.94
N GLN A 171 -10.24 13.02 -9.54
CA GLN A 171 -9.90 12.23 -8.36
C GLN A 171 -8.96 11.05 -8.65
N ALA A 172 -8.66 10.77 -9.92
CA ALA A 172 -7.79 9.66 -10.29
C ALA A 172 -6.33 9.97 -9.93
N THR A 173 -5.75 9.14 -9.04
CA THR A 173 -4.35 9.27 -8.62
C THR A 173 -3.47 8.17 -9.19
N HIS A 174 -4.01 6.96 -9.40
CA HIS A 174 -3.28 5.81 -9.92
C HIS A 174 -4.09 5.08 -10.99
N PHE A 175 -3.40 4.33 -11.85
CA PHE A 175 -4.01 3.32 -12.69
C PHE A 175 -3.52 1.92 -12.29
N VAL A 176 -4.35 0.90 -12.51
CA VAL A 176 -3.96 -0.50 -12.30
C VAL A 176 -3.03 -0.91 -13.43
N ARG A 177 -1.75 -1.11 -13.13
CA ARG A 177 -0.77 -1.58 -14.10
C ARG A 177 -0.84 -3.09 -14.29
N ALA A 178 -1.05 -3.83 -13.20
CA ALA A 178 -1.21 -5.27 -13.24
C ALA A 178 -2.14 -5.78 -12.14
N ALA A 179 -2.72 -6.96 -12.34
CA ALA A 179 -3.50 -7.67 -11.36
C ALA A 179 -3.07 -9.13 -11.30
N THR A 180 -2.83 -9.66 -10.11
CA THR A 180 -2.64 -11.11 -9.89
C THR A 180 -4.00 -11.80 -9.97
N ILE A 181 -4.06 -12.87 -10.77
CA ILE A 181 -5.28 -13.63 -11.07
C ILE A 181 -5.24 -15.01 -10.42
N GLY A 182 -6.39 -15.45 -9.91
CA GLY A 182 -6.50 -16.69 -9.17
C GLY A 182 -7.89 -16.98 -8.61
N ALA A 183 -7.90 -17.60 -7.44
CA ALA A 183 -9.06 -17.72 -6.57
C ALA A 183 -8.61 -17.59 -5.11
N PHE A 184 -9.53 -17.21 -4.24
CA PHE A 184 -9.25 -17.09 -2.81
C PHE A 184 -10.49 -17.34 -1.95
N ALA A 185 -10.27 -17.73 -0.71
CA ALA A 185 -11.23 -17.49 0.36
C ALA A 185 -10.56 -17.12 1.67
N VAL A 186 -11.28 -16.29 2.40
CA VAL A 186 -11.01 -15.88 3.76
C VAL A 186 -12.17 -16.39 4.60
N ALA A 187 -11.86 -17.21 5.58
CA ALA A 187 -12.85 -17.77 6.49
C ALA A 187 -12.38 -17.62 7.94
N THR A 188 -13.33 -17.53 8.85
CA THR A 188 -13.09 -17.57 10.29
C THR A 188 -13.76 -18.79 10.88
N GLY A 189 -13.10 -19.48 11.80
CA GLY A 189 -13.68 -20.66 12.44
C GLY A 189 -12.81 -21.19 13.56
N SER A 190 -13.17 -22.34 14.12
CA SER A 190 -12.36 -22.97 15.16
C SER A 190 -11.00 -23.43 14.59
N LYS A 191 -9.93 -23.30 15.38
CA LYS A 191 -8.57 -23.73 14.95
C LYS A 191 -8.51 -25.20 14.52
N ALA A 192 -9.28 -26.07 15.16
CA ALA A 192 -9.34 -27.50 14.84
C ALA A 192 -10.01 -27.77 13.48
N GLU A 193 -11.10 -27.09 13.15
CA GLU A 193 -11.82 -27.26 11.88
C GLU A 193 -11.02 -26.67 10.70
N LEU A 194 -10.39 -25.51 10.89
CA LEU A 194 -9.58 -24.85 9.85
C LEU A 194 -8.27 -25.61 9.54
N GLY A 195 -7.75 -26.37 10.50
CA GLY A 195 -6.58 -27.24 10.34
C GLY A 195 -6.89 -28.56 9.61
N ALA A 196 -8.09 -29.12 9.81
CA ALA A 196 -8.53 -30.38 9.18
C ALA A 196 -9.09 -30.19 7.75
N SER A 197 -9.50 -28.98 7.38
CA SER A 197 -10.14 -28.69 6.10
C SER A 197 -9.11 -28.59 4.96
N ALA A 198 -8.94 -29.66 4.18
CA ALA A 198 -8.09 -29.70 2.97
C ALA A 198 -8.59 -28.76 1.84
N SER A 199 -9.85 -28.35 1.92
CA SER A 199 -10.45 -27.29 1.11
C SER A 199 -11.57 -26.67 1.92
N ILE A 200 -11.37 -25.44 2.41
CA ILE A 200 -12.43 -24.65 3.08
C ILE A 200 -13.65 -24.43 2.13
N LEU A 201 -13.48 -24.73 0.83
CA LEU A 201 -14.36 -24.36 -0.27
C LEU A 201 -14.71 -25.51 -1.23
N GLY A 202 -15.01 -26.71 -0.72
CA GLY A 202 -15.75 -27.66 -1.54
C GLY A 202 -17.13 -27.07 -1.84
N ARG A 203 -17.49 -26.87 -3.12
CA ARG A 203 -18.83 -26.42 -3.56
C ARG A 203 -19.92 -27.14 -2.77
N GLY A 204 -20.60 -26.41 -1.87
CA GLY A 204 -21.66 -26.99 -1.03
C GLY A 204 -21.89 -26.31 0.34
N ALA A 205 -21.01 -25.41 0.80
CA ALA A 205 -21.16 -24.79 2.11
C ALA A 205 -22.30 -23.75 2.25
N SER A 206 -23.08 -23.49 1.19
CA SER A 206 -24.25 -22.60 1.25
C SER A 206 -25.57 -23.32 1.59
N ALA A 207 -25.56 -24.63 1.79
CA ALA A 207 -26.77 -25.37 2.14
C ALA A 207 -26.50 -26.47 3.19
N GLY A 208 -26.44 -26.06 4.46
CA GLY A 208 -26.73 -26.98 5.58
C GLY A 208 -25.58 -27.42 6.48
N SER A 209 -24.39 -26.79 6.45
CA SER A 209 -23.35 -27.14 7.44
C SER A 209 -23.50 -26.33 8.73
N THR A 210 -23.80 -27.00 9.84
CA THR A 210 -23.78 -26.47 11.22
C THR A 210 -22.37 -26.26 11.79
N SER A 211 -21.33 -26.25 10.94
CA SER A 211 -19.93 -26.11 11.34
C SER A 211 -19.56 -24.65 11.58
N ALA A 212 -18.74 -24.38 12.60
CA ALA A 212 -18.39 -23.03 13.08
C ALA A 212 -17.46 -22.23 12.13
N THR A 213 -17.43 -22.57 10.84
CA THR A 213 -16.64 -21.87 9.81
C THR A 213 -17.52 -20.91 9.03
N GLN A 214 -17.25 -19.62 9.17
CA GLN A 214 -17.91 -18.52 8.46
C GLN A 214 -17.00 -18.01 7.35
N ILE A 215 -17.47 -18.07 6.11
CA ILE A 215 -16.78 -17.47 4.96
C ILE A 215 -16.98 -15.96 5.04
N GLN A 216 -15.88 -15.23 5.18
CA GLN A 216 -15.88 -13.76 5.26
C GLN A 216 -15.75 -13.12 3.89
N SER A 217 -14.91 -13.70 3.03
CA SER A 217 -14.74 -13.24 1.65
C SER A 217 -14.29 -14.39 0.77
N GLN A 218 -14.83 -14.49 -0.43
CA GLN A 218 -14.45 -15.50 -1.40
C GLN A 218 -14.57 -14.94 -2.82
N ASP A 219 -13.70 -15.43 -3.70
CA ASP A 219 -13.86 -15.28 -5.14
C ASP A 219 -13.17 -16.40 -5.91
N GLY A 220 -13.77 -16.77 -7.04
CA GLY A 220 -13.36 -17.91 -7.83
C GLY A 220 -13.46 -19.25 -7.09
N ASP A 221 -12.96 -20.28 -7.77
CA ASP A 221 -12.94 -21.67 -7.34
C ASP A 221 -11.48 -22.15 -7.25
N LEU A 222 -11.00 -22.33 -6.02
CA LEU A 222 -9.65 -22.81 -5.74
C LEU A 222 -9.36 -24.18 -6.39
N THR A 223 -10.37 -25.02 -6.56
CA THR A 223 -10.19 -26.33 -7.22
C THR A 223 -10.06 -26.18 -8.72
N ALA A 224 -10.81 -25.25 -9.33
CA ALA A 224 -10.71 -24.96 -10.77
C ALA A 224 -9.31 -24.44 -11.15
N CYS A 225 -8.66 -23.71 -10.24
CA CYS A 225 -7.27 -23.24 -10.41
C CYS A 225 -6.27 -24.38 -10.59
N ALA A 226 -6.59 -25.61 -10.17
CA ALA A 226 -5.67 -26.72 -10.30
C ALA A 226 -5.29 -27.06 -11.76
N THR A 227 -6.16 -26.70 -12.71
CA THR A 227 -5.99 -26.94 -14.14
C THR A 227 -5.15 -25.86 -14.87
N SER A 228 -4.68 -24.83 -14.16
CA SER A 228 -3.90 -23.74 -14.77
C SER A 228 -2.54 -24.22 -15.28
N THR A 229 -2.10 -23.68 -16.41
CA THR A 229 -0.74 -23.88 -16.94
C THR A 229 -0.02 -22.55 -17.16
N PRO A 230 1.32 -22.48 -17.04
CA PRO A 230 2.07 -21.24 -17.27
C PRO A 230 1.92 -20.67 -18.69
N ASP A 231 1.73 -21.53 -19.70
CA ASP A 231 1.60 -21.11 -21.10
C ASP A 231 0.16 -20.75 -21.51
N ALA A 232 -0.79 -20.84 -20.58
CA ALA A 232 -2.18 -20.51 -20.85
C ALA A 232 -2.34 -19.01 -21.18
N LYS A 233 -3.12 -18.72 -22.23
CA LYS A 233 -3.45 -17.35 -22.66
C LYS A 233 -4.62 -16.74 -21.89
N GLN A 234 -5.34 -17.56 -21.12
CA GLN A 234 -6.48 -17.14 -20.29
C GLN A 234 -6.52 -17.99 -19.02
N PRO A 235 -7.06 -17.47 -17.91
CA PRO A 235 -7.29 -18.27 -16.71
C PRO A 235 -8.35 -19.37 -16.99
N PRO A 236 -8.28 -20.53 -16.31
CA PRO A 236 -9.37 -21.51 -16.32
C PRO A 236 -10.69 -20.87 -15.90
N ALA A 237 -11.80 -21.44 -16.39
CA ALA A 237 -13.13 -21.02 -15.97
C ALA A 237 -13.22 -21.08 -14.44
N GLN A 238 -13.77 -20.03 -13.83
CA GLN A 238 -13.89 -19.88 -12.37
C GLN A 238 -12.56 -19.69 -11.60
N CYS A 239 -11.39 -19.55 -12.26
CA CYS A 239 -10.12 -19.16 -11.60
C CYS A 239 -9.62 -17.79 -12.11
N GLY A 240 -10.56 -16.87 -12.34
CA GLY A 240 -10.30 -15.56 -12.93
C GLY A 240 -10.31 -14.39 -11.94
N ALA A 241 -10.46 -14.67 -10.63
CA ALA A 241 -10.65 -13.64 -9.63
C ALA A 241 -9.40 -12.77 -9.45
N ILE A 242 -9.61 -11.49 -9.16
CA ILE A 242 -8.53 -10.55 -8.86
C ILE A 242 -8.14 -10.75 -7.39
N VAL A 243 -6.88 -11.11 -7.18
CA VAL A 243 -6.33 -11.39 -5.85
C VAL A 243 -5.59 -10.18 -5.28
N ARG A 244 -4.87 -9.48 -6.16
CA ARG A 244 -4.03 -8.32 -5.83
C ARG A 244 -3.93 -7.41 -7.05
N ILE A 245 -3.88 -6.11 -6.83
CA ILE A 245 -3.62 -5.10 -7.85
C ILE A 245 -2.30 -4.38 -7.58
N GLU A 246 -1.63 -4.00 -8.65
CA GLU A 246 -0.41 -3.20 -8.66
C GLU A 246 -0.76 -1.85 -9.28
N LEU A 247 -0.65 -0.79 -8.48
CA LEU A 247 -1.00 0.57 -8.83
C LEU A 247 0.23 1.36 -9.25
N GLU A 248 0.10 2.12 -10.33
CA GLU A 248 1.13 3.03 -10.82
C GLU A 248 0.56 4.46 -10.84
N PRO A 249 1.29 5.46 -10.34
CA PRO A 249 0.80 6.84 -10.27
C PRO A 249 0.52 7.44 -11.65
N VAL A 250 -0.60 8.17 -11.75
CA VAL A 250 -0.93 8.98 -12.93
C VAL A 250 -0.15 10.29 -12.88
N GLY A 251 0.53 10.64 -13.98
CA GLY A 251 1.30 11.87 -14.11
C GLY A 251 2.68 11.80 -13.48
N ALA A 252 3.10 10.67 -12.92
CA ALA A 252 4.48 10.45 -12.54
C ALA A 252 5.37 10.35 -13.79
N ALA A 253 6.59 10.89 -13.70
CA ALA A 253 7.62 10.59 -14.68
C ALA A 253 7.85 9.08 -14.72
N ALA A 254 8.17 8.53 -15.90
CA ALA A 254 8.49 7.11 -16.03
C ALA A 254 9.50 6.70 -14.95
N PRO A 255 9.32 5.54 -14.28
CA PRO A 255 10.34 5.05 -13.36
C PRO A 255 11.69 5.04 -14.08
N ALA A 256 12.71 5.59 -13.42
CA ALA A 256 14.07 5.51 -13.92
C ALA A 256 14.35 4.05 -14.31
N GLN A 257 14.83 3.86 -15.53
CA GLN A 257 15.04 2.52 -16.11
C GLN A 257 15.85 1.65 -15.14
N PRO A 258 15.61 0.32 -15.10
CA PRO A 258 16.42 -0.57 -14.28
C PRO A 258 17.89 -0.31 -14.56
N GLU A 259 18.65 -0.22 -13.47
CA GLU A 259 20.07 0.09 -13.40
C GLU A 259 20.82 -0.41 -14.63
N ARG A 260 21.14 0.52 -15.53
CA ARG A 260 22.11 0.26 -16.58
C ARG A 260 23.45 0.23 -15.88
N VAL A 261 24.14 -0.91 -15.95
CA VAL A 261 25.58 -0.96 -15.70
C VAL A 261 26.23 0.00 -16.68
N VAL A 262 26.60 1.20 -16.22
CA VAL A 262 27.33 2.18 -17.02
C VAL A 262 28.78 1.72 -17.08
N VAL A 263 29.14 1.01 -18.15
CA VAL A 263 30.54 0.74 -18.48
C VAL A 263 31.10 1.98 -19.17
N GLY A 264 31.50 2.98 -18.36
CA GLY A 264 32.28 4.16 -18.75
C GLY A 264 31.57 5.18 -19.66
N CYS A 265 31.99 6.44 -19.58
CA CYS A 265 31.61 7.48 -20.53
C CYS A 265 32.61 7.57 -21.69
N ALA A 266 32.13 7.93 -22.88
CA ALA A 266 33.00 8.20 -24.03
C ALA A 266 34.00 9.33 -23.72
N PRO A 267 35.19 9.35 -24.35
CA PRO A 267 36.16 10.43 -24.17
C PRO A 267 35.54 11.82 -24.35
N GLY A 268 35.75 12.71 -23.38
CA GLY A 268 35.18 14.05 -23.36
C GLY A 268 33.83 14.19 -22.63
N PHE A 269 33.32 13.12 -22.02
CA PHE A 269 32.13 13.14 -21.18
C PHE A 269 32.42 12.58 -19.77
N VAL A 270 31.66 13.07 -18.80
CA VAL A 270 31.74 12.68 -17.39
C VAL A 270 30.41 12.07 -16.93
N PRO A 271 30.43 11.04 -16.07
CA PRO A 271 29.19 10.46 -15.54
C PRO A 271 28.51 11.44 -14.57
N SER A 272 27.19 11.54 -14.66
CA SER A 272 26.34 12.35 -13.77
C SER A 272 24.94 11.75 -13.73
N ASP A 273 24.48 11.31 -12.57
CA ASP A 273 23.13 10.73 -12.35
C ASP A 273 22.74 9.63 -13.38
N GLY A 274 23.68 8.73 -13.68
CA GLY A 274 23.46 7.62 -14.62
C GLY A 274 23.46 8.01 -16.10
N ALA A 275 23.79 9.27 -16.43
CA ALA A 275 24.01 9.76 -17.78
C ALA A 275 25.45 10.24 -17.98
N CYS A 276 25.89 10.42 -19.22
CA CYS A 276 27.16 11.04 -19.56
C CYS A 276 26.91 12.48 -20.01
N VAL A 277 27.51 13.46 -19.32
CA VAL A 277 27.35 14.89 -19.60
C VAL A 277 28.68 15.52 -20.02
N ARG A 278 28.62 16.68 -20.67
CA ARG A 278 29.83 17.43 -21.01
C ARG A 278 30.38 18.11 -19.73
N PRO A 279 31.70 18.14 -19.53
CA PRO A 279 32.32 18.65 -18.31
C PRO A 279 32.23 20.17 -18.14
N ASP A 280 31.80 20.91 -19.18
CA ASP A 280 31.59 22.36 -19.15
C ASP A 280 30.27 22.78 -18.48
N ARG A 281 29.43 21.81 -18.12
CA ARG A 281 28.19 22.03 -17.35
C ARG A 281 28.31 21.40 -15.96
N PRO A 282 27.49 21.87 -14.98
CA PRO A 282 27.42 21.24 -13.67
C PRO A 282 27.16 19.74 -13.79
N HIS A 283 27.93 18.94 -13.07
CA HIS A 283 27.87 17.49 -13.10
C HIS A 283 28.25 16.90 -11.74
N GLN A 284 27.86 15.65 -11.51
CA GLN A 284 28.20 14.94 -10.30
C GLN A 284 29.73 14.86 -10.11
N CYS A 285 30.20 15.40 -9.01
CA CYS A 285 31.61 15.33 -8.62
C CYS A 285 32.04 13.89 -8.27
N ASP A 286 33.35 13.67 -8.27
CA ASP A 286 33.94 12.55 -7.53
C ASP A 286 33.70 12.75 -6.03
N GLY A 287 33.11 11.75 -5.38
CA GLY A 287 32.74 11.79 -3.96
C GLY A 287 33.92 11.82 -2.98
N SER A 288 35.15 11.95 -3.46
CA SER A 288 36.37 12.07 -2.65
C SER A 288 36.91 13.51 -2.53
N ASP A 289 36.50 14.43 -3.42
CA ASP A 289 37.01 15.81 -3.46
C ASP A 289 35.94 16.82 -3.05
N ALA A 290 36.04 17.31 -1.81
CA ALA A 290 35.09 18.26 -1.24
C ALA A 290 35.04 19.60 -2.01
N ALA A 291 36.18 20.08 -2.51
CA ALA A 291 36.25 21.36 -3.20
C ALA A 291 35.62 21.25 -4.60
N ALA A 292 35.90 20.16 -5.31
CA ALA A 292 35.25 19.87 -6.58
C ALA A 292 33.74 19.70 -6.43
N CYS A 293 33.28 18.94 -5.42
CA CYS A 293 31.85 18.80 -5.13
C CYS A 293 31.19 20.13 -4.78
N ARG A 294 31.88 21.01 -4.05
CA ARG A 294 31.35 22.34 -3.74
C ARG A 294 31.20 23.18 -5.01
N ALA A 295 32.20 23.20 -5.88
CA ALA A 295 32.14 23.94 -7.14
C ALA A 295 30.98 23.47 -8.02
N GLN A 296 30.77 22.15 -8.16
CA GLN A 296 29.66 21.59 -8.92
C GLN A 296 28.29 21.91 -8.29
N CYS A 297 28.20 21.84 -6.96
CA CYS A 297 27.00 22.26 -6.22
C CYS A 297 26.65 23.74 -6.41
N ASP A 298 27.65 24.62 -6.33
CA ASP A 298 27.47 26.05 -6.55
C ASP A 298 27.08 26.34 -8.01
N GLY A 299 27.57 25.53 -8.95
CA GLY A 299 27.13 25.50 -10.35
C GLY A 299 25.69 25.02 -10.57
N GLY A 300 25.07 24.36 -9.58
CA GLY A 300 23.66 23.95 -9.61
C GLY A 300 23.41 22.45 -9.57
N ASP A 301 24.45 21.61 -9.45
CA ASP A 301 24.31 20.16 -9.37
C ASP A 301 23.89 19.69 -7.96
N ALA A 302 22.66 19.20 -7.82
CA ALA A 302 22.09 18.84 -6.53
C ALA A 302 22.73 17.58 -5.90
N ALA A 303 23.16 16.62 -6.71
CA ALA A 303 23.85 15.42 -6.25
C ALA A 303 25.21 15.76 -5.64
N SER A 304 25.97 16.66 -6.27
CA SER A 304 27.23 17.20 -5.75
C SER A 304 27.03 18.00 -4.48
N CYS A 305 25.89 18.69 -4.31
CA CYS A 305 25.55 19.31 -3.01
C CYS A 305 25.44 18.26 -1.90
N ALA A 306 24.83 17.10 -2.16
CA ALA A 306 24.75 16.01 -1.19
C ALA A 306 26.15 15.43 -0.88
N SER A 307 26.96 15.16 -1.90
CA SER A 307 28.34 14.67 -1.74
C SER A 307 29.22 15.66 -0.97
N ALA A 308 29.16 16.95 -1.31
CA ALA A 308 29.86 18.01 -0.58
C ALA A 308 29.40 18.06 0.88
N ALA A 309 28.10 17.92 1.15
CA ALA A 309 27.56 17.90 2.51
C ALA A 309 28.09 16.71 3.33
N VAL A 310 28.22 15.52 2.73
CA VAL A 310 28.80 14.34 3.40
C VAL A 310 30.25 14.61 3.83
N LEU A 311 31.06 15.13 2.90
CA LEU A 311 32.49 15.36 3.07
C LEU A 311 32.80 16.49 4.04
N THR A 312 32.00 17.56 4.01
CA THR A 312 32.25 18.78 4.79
C THR A 312 31.41 18.88 6.06
N ARG A 313 30.42 17.99 6.24
CA ARG A 313 29.44 18.04 7.33
C ARG A 313 28.64 19.35 7.36
N ASP A 314 28.44 19.96 6.18
CA ASP A 314 27.71 21.22 6.02
C ASP A 314 26.19 20.97 5.93
N LEU A 315 25.47 21.40 6.97
CA LEU A 315 24.01 21.27 7.07
C LEU A 315 23.27 22.11 6.01
N ALA A 316 23.79 23.27 5.61
CA ALA A 316 23.14 24.12 4.61
C ALA A 316 23.18 23.45 3.23
N LEU A 317 24.31 22.82 2.88
CA LEU A 317 24.41 22.00 1.68
C LEU A 317 23.48 20.80 1.71
N ALA A 318 23.43 20.08 2.84
CA ALA A 318 22.53 18.95 3.01
C ALA A 318 21.06 19.37 2.83
N THR A 319 20.69 20.52 3.40
CA THR A 319 19.35 21.11 3.30
C THR A 319 19.02 21.48 1.86
N ARG A 320 19.95 22.11 1.14
CA ARG A 320 19.77 22.45 -0.29
C ARG A 320 19.59 21.20 -1.14
N ALA A 321 20.41 20.18 -0.92
CA ALA A 321 20.32 18.91 -1.64
C ALA A 321 18.99 18.17 -1.34
N CYS A 322 18.55 18.15 -0.08
CA CYS A 322 17.28 17.55 0.29
C CYS A 322 16.08 18.30 -0.32
N ALA A 323 16.09 19.64 -0.30
CA ALA A 323 15.06 20.45 -0.93
C ALA A 323 14.97 20.21 -2.45
N ALA A 324 16.09 19.84 -3.08
CA ALA A 324 16.15 19.43 -4.48
C ALA A 324 15.72 17.97 -4.73
N GLY A 325 15.26 17.24 -3.71
CA GLY A 325 14.77 15.87 -3.83
C GLY A 325 15.86 14.79 -3.78
N VAL A 326 17.10 15.15 -3.47
CA VAL A 326 18.20 14.17 -3.40
C VAL A 326 18.12 13.42 -2.07
N THR A 327 17.78 12.12 -2.14
CA THR A 327 17.60 11.24 -0.97
C THR A 327 18.82 11.23 -0.03
N LEU A 328 20.04 11.18 -0.58
CA LEU A 328 21.27 11.26 0.21
C LEU A 328 21.37 12.59 0.97
N GLY A 329 20.98 13.69 0.35
CA GLY A 329 20.95 15.02 0.98
C GLY A 329 20.01 15.05 2.18
N CYS A 330 18.82 14.47 2.06
CA CYS A 330 17.86 14.36 3.16
C CYS A 330 18.39 13.51 4.33
N ARG A 331 19.01 12.37 4.04
CA ARG A 331 19.64 11.55 5.09
C ARG A 331 20.75 12.30 5.82
N VAL A 332 21.63 12.98 5.09
CA VAL A 332 22.72 13.75 5.69
C VAL A 332 22.20 14.94 6.49
N GLN A 333 21.16 15.63 6.00
CA GLN A 333 20.50 16.71 6.73
C GLN A 333 19.95 16.20 8.06
N ALA A 334 19.29 15.04 8.05
CA ALA A 334 18.77 14.41 9.26
C ALA A 334 19.87 13.94 10.24
N GLN A 335 21.04 13.54 9.74
CA GLN A 335 22.19 13.17 10.57
C GLN A 335 22.84 14.39 11.23
N LEU A 336 22.84 15.53 10.55
CA LEU A 336 23.41 16.79 11.04
C LEU A 336 22.42 17.61 11.88
N ALA A 337 21.11 17.41 11.70
CA ALA A 337 20.08 18.06 12.48
C ALA A 337 19.88 17.41 13.86
N SER A 338 19.27 18.15 14.79
CA SER A 338 19.00 17.69 16.16
C SER A 338 17.50 17.63 16.47
N GLY A 339 17.10 16.64 17.27
CA GLY A 339 15.74 16.47 17.75
C GLY A 339 14.70 16.45 16.63
N LYS A 340 13.61 17.20 16.81
CA LYS A 340 12.46 17.23 15.88
C LYS A 340 12.79 17.76 14.49
N ALA A 341 13.87 18.55 14.33
CA ALA A 341 14.29 19.04 13.01
C ALA A 341 14.70 17.91 12.05
N ARG A 342 14.95 16.71 12.59
CA ARG A 342 15.24 15.51 11.81
C ARG A 342 13.98 14.88 11.18
N LEU A 343 12.77 15.20 11.67
CA LEU A 343 11.52 14.54 11.22
C LEU A 343 11.27 14.74 9.72
N ALA A 344 11.21 15.99 9.25
CA ALA A 344 10.91 16.30 7.86
C ALA A 344 11.91 15.67 6.86
N PRO A 345 13.24 15.82 7.02
CA PRO A 345 14.17 15.17 6.10
C PRO A 345 14.12 13.63 6.17
N LEU A 346 13.86 13.03 7.34
CA LEU A 346 13.68 11.58 7.45
C LEU A 346 12.38 11.09 6.81
N GLU A 347 11.29 11.86 6.91
CA GLU A 347 10.03 11.57 6.22
C GLU A 347 10.21 11.60 4.71
N GLN A 348 10.95 12.59 4.19
CA GLN A 348 11.25 12.68 2.76
C GLN A 348 12.16 11.54 2.28
N ALA A 349 13.23 11.23 3.03
CA ALA A 349 14.11 10.11 2.71
C ALA A 349 13.36 8.78 2.72
N CYS A 350 12.53 8.54 3.74
CA CYS A 350 11.71 7.33 3.85
C CYS A 350 10.64 7.25 2.74
N ALA A 351 10.02 8.37 2.37
CA ALA A 351 9.08 8.43 1.25
C ALA A 351 9.75 8.08 -0.09
N ALA A 352 11.03 8.42 -0.25
CA ALA A 352 11.85 8.08 -1.41
C ALA A 352 12.39 6.63 -1.39
N GLY A 353 12.01 5.81 -0.41
CA GLY A 353 12.40 4.40 -0.31
C GLY A 353 13.75 4.15 0.39
N ASP A 354 14.35 5.15 1.04
CA ASP A 354 15.58 4.96 1.80
C ASP A 354 15.31 4.14 3.07
N GLY A 355 15.76 2.88 3.09
CA GLY A 355 15.56 1.96 4.22
C GLY A 355 16.12 2.49 5.53
N ALA A 356 17.34 3.03 5.49
CA ALA A 356 18.00 3.66 6.64
C ALA A 356 17.22 4.89 7.14
N GLY A 357 16.79 5.77 6.24
CA GLY A 357 15.93 6.92 6.58
C GLY A 357 14.61 6.50 7.22
N CYS A 358 13.98 5.42 6.74
CA CYS A 358 12.79 4.86 7.37
C CYS A 358 13.06 4.29 8.77
N PHE A 359 14.18 3.61 8.97
CA PHE A 359 14.57 3.09 10.28
C PHE A 359 14.81 4.23 11.28
N ASP A 360 15.60 5.23 10.88
CA ASP A 360 15.89 6.42 11.70
C ASP A 360 14.63 7.21 12.02
N LEU A 361 13.69 7.32 11.07
CA LEU A 361 12.39 7.93 11.29
C LEU A 361 11.59 7.18 12.37
N GLY A 362 11.54 5.85 12.28
CA GLY A 362 10.87 5.01 13.26
C GLY A 362 11.47 5.19 14.65
N ALA A 363 12.80 5.19 14.76
CA ALA A 363 13.51 5.40 16.01
C ALA A 363 13.19 6.78 16.61
N LEU A 364 13.26 7.84 15.80
CA LEU A 364 12.94 9.21 16.24
C LEU A 364 11.47 9.34 16.69
N LYS A 365 10.53 8.66 16.01
CA LYS A 365 9.11 8.65 16.40
C LYS A 365 8.87 7.92 17.71
N LEU A 366 9.64 6.86 18.03
CA LEU A 366 9.53 6.19 19.34
C LEU A 366 9.99 7.06 20.51
N GLU A 367 10.93 7.98 20.28
CA GLU A 367 11.40 8.92 21.31
C GLU A 367 10.31 9.95 21.67
N ASP A 368 9.43 10.32 20.72
CA ASP A 368 8.31 11.22 20.97
C ASP A 368 7.05 10.41 21.35
N LYS A 369 6.61 10.54 22.61
CA LYS A 369 5.39 9.88 23.12
C LYS A 369 4.15 10.11 22.25
N LYS A 370 4.05 11.25 21.56
CA LYS A 370 2.91 11.57 20.69
C LYS A 370 2.97 10.85 19.34
N LEU A 371 4.16 10.49 18.89
CA LEU A 371 4.41 9.88 17.57
C LEU A 371 4.75 8.39 17.66
N ALA A 372 4.95 7.86 18.87
CA ALA A 372 5.35 6.47 19.08
C ALA A 372 4.38 5.46 18.42
N GLY A 373 3.08 5.77 18.35
CA GLY A 373 2.07 4.96 17.65
C GLY A 373 2.29 4.85 16.13
N ASP A 374 3.00 5.80 15.54
CA ASP A 374 3.25 5.86 14.11
C ASP A 374 4.61 5.24 13.73
N ALA A 375 5.48 4.99 14.70
CA ALA A 375 6.83 4.45 14.46
C ALA A 375 6.80 3.09 13.75
N GLN A 376 5.80 2.26 14.04
CA GLN A 376 5.58 0.96 13.39
C GLN A 376 5.46 1.06 11.87
N TYR A 377 4.92 2.16 11.32
CA TYR A 377 4.78 2.34 9.87
C TYR A 377 6.14 2.57 9.21
N ALA A 378 7.00 3.37 9.86
CA ALA A 378 8.34 3.64 9.37
C ALA A 378 9.22 2.38 9.44
N PHE A 379 9.18 1.63 10.55
CA PHE A 379 9.91 0.36 10.64
C PHE A 379 9.40 -0.70 9.66
N ARG A 380 8.09 -0.73 9.38
CA ARG A 380 7.54 -1.61 8.34
C ARG A 380 8.06 -1.26 6.96
N ARG A 381 8.15 0.04 6.63
CA ARG A 381 8.76 0.46 5.36
C ARG A 381 10.25 0.12 5.29
N ALA A 382 11.01 0.29 6.37
CA ALA A 382 12.40 -0.15 6.42
C ALA A 382 12.54 -1.67 6.16
N CYS A 383 11.71 -2.48 6.85
CA CYS A 383 11.71 -3.94 6.76
C CYS A 383 11.41 -4.50 5.36
N TYR A 384 10.57 -3.81 4.56
CA TYR A 384 10.14 -4.31 3.25
C TYR A 384 10.65 -3.49 2.06
N GLY A 385 11.15 -2.27 2.27
CA GLY A 385 11.31 -1.27 1.21
C GLY A 385 12.75 -0.92 0.82
N GLY A 386 13.78 -1.28 1.59
CA GLY A 386 15.12 -0.72 1.34
C GLY A 386 16.33 -1.51 1.87
N GLY A 387 16.19 -2.82 2.11
CA GLY A 387 17.32 -3.66 2.56
C GLY A 387 17.80 -3.39 4.00
N GLU A 388 17.08 -2.55 4.75
CA GLU A 388 17.35 -2.23 6.14
C GLU A 388 16.52 -3.15 7.06
N PHE A 389 17.00 -4.38 7.21
CA PHE A 389 16.29 -5.44 7.93
C PHE A 389 16.26 -5.20 9.44
N GLU A 390 16.99 -4.21 9.95
CA GLU A 390 16.93 -3.84 11.35
C GLU A 390 15.56 -3.23 11.67
N GLY A 391 14.86 -2.72 10.65
CA GLY A 391 13.44 -2.36 10.75
C GLY A 391 12.54 -3.55 11.09
N CYS A 392 12.81 -4.74 10.53
CA CYS A 392 12.10 -5.96 10.90
C CYS A 392 12.39 -6.34 12.37
N THR A 393 13.66 -6.24 12.78
CA THR A 393 14.06 -6.49 14.18
C THR A 393 13.36 -5.53 15.15
N GLN A 394 13.27 -4.23 14.84
CA GLN A 394 12.56 -3.27 15.70
C GLN A 394 11.06 -3.53 15.75
N LEU A 395 10.43 -3.89 14.62
CA LEU A 395 9.03 -4.33 14.65
C LEU A 395 8.82 -5.54 15.56
N GLY A 396 9.70 -6.54 15.46
CA GLY A 396 9.65 -7.71 16.34
C GLY A 396 9.74 -7.32 17.82
N LEU A 397 10.63 -6.39 18.17
CA LEU A 397 10.76 -5.88 19.53
C LEU A 397 9.52 -5.09 20.00
N LEU A 398 8.91 -4.28 19.13
CA LEU A 398 7.68 -3.56 19.45
C LEU A 398 6.53 -4.53 19.74
N TYR A 399 6.37 -5.58 18.93
CA TYR A 399 5.41 -6.65 19.21
C TYR A 399 5.75 -7.42 20.47
N LEU A 400 7.02 -7.73 20.74
CA LEU A 400 7.40 -8.47 21.94
C LEU A 400 7.09 -7.69 23.24
N ARG A 401 7.11 -6.36 23.16
CA ARG A 401 6.88 -5.47 24.31
C ARG A 401 5.48 -4.85 24.37
N GLY A 402 4.70 -4.94 23.30
CA GLY A 402 3.41 -4.23 23.17
C GLY A 402 3.60 -2.71 23.17
N GLN A 403 4.53 -2.22 22.36
CA GLN A 403 4.89 -0.80 22.28
C GLN A 403 4.50 -0.18 20.93
N GLY A 404 4.42 1.14 20.88
CA GLY A 404 4.16 1.85 19.61
C GLY A 404 2.75 1.61 19.06
N GLY A 405 1.76 1.46 19.94
CA GLY A 405 0.37 1.18 19.56
C GLY A 405 0.08 -0.28 19.22
N LEU A 406 1.08 -1.16 19.33
CA LEU A 406 0.93 -2.59 19.08
C LEU A 406 0.57 -3.36 20.35
N THR A 407 -0.28 -4.37 20.20
CA THR A 407 -0.54 -5.33 21.27
C THR A 407 0.63 -6.32 21.35
N LYS A 408 0.95 -6.75 22.59
CA LYS A 408 2.05 -7.69 22.82
C LYS A 408 1.78 -9.04 22.15
N SER A 409 2.69 -9.49 21.28
CA SER A 409 2.61 -10.78 20.58
C SER A 409 3.99 -11.38 20.37
N SER A 410 4.30 -12.47 21.10
CA SER A 410 5.55 -13.22 20.92
C SER A 410 5.61 -13.94 19.56
N LYS A 411 4.47 -14.41 19.05
CA LYS A 411 4.38 -15.09 17.75
C LYS A 411 4.74 -14.14 16.60
N LEU A 412 4.20 -12.92 16.61
CA LEU A 412 4.57 -11.90 15.61
C LEU A 412 6.02 -11.46 15.76
N ALA A 413 6.49 -11.29 17.00
CA ALA A 413 7.90 -11.00 17.25
C ALA A 413 8.82 -12.04 16.61
N THR A 414 8.55 -13.34 16.82
CA THR A 414 9.27 -14.45 16.20
C THR A 414 9.25 -14.39 14.67
N GLN A 415 8.11 -14.07 14.04
CA GLN A 415 8.02 -13.95 12.57
C GLN A 415 8.89 -12.81 12.02
N PHE A 416 8.87 -11.65 12.67
CA PHE A 416 9.69 -10.52 12.26
C PHE A 416 11.19 -10.77 12.50
N PHE A 417 11.55 -11.42 13.60
CA PHE A 417 12.93 -11.84 13.85
C PHE A 417 13.42 -12.91 12.89
N ASP A 418 12.59 -13.89 12.54
CA ASP A 418 12.89 -14.91 11.53
C ASP A 418 13.13 -14.28 10.15
N LYS A 419 12.28 -13.32 9.74
CA LYS A 419 12.52 -12.56 8.52
C LYS A 419 13.84 -11.79 8.60
N ALA A 420 14.05 -11.00 9.65
CA ALA A 420 15.28 -10.22 9.81
C ALA A 420 16.52 -11.12 9.72
N CYS A 421 16.49 -12.28 10.37
CA CYS A 421 17.57 -13.25 10.37
C CYS A 421 17.84 -13.84 8.98
N LYS A 422 16.79 -14.25 8.27
CA LYS A 422 16.91 -14.80 6.89
C LYS A 422 17.50 -13.79 5.91
N GLU A 423 17.33 -12.52 6.18
CA GLU A 423 17.81 -11.41 5.36
C GLU A 423 19.17 -10.86 5.85
N GLY A 424 19.79 -11.49 6.85
CA GLY A 424 21.15 -11.21 7.30
C GLY A 424 21.28 -10.29 8.53
N SER A 425 20.20 -9.98 9.25
CA SER A 425 20.27 -9.23 10.52
C SER A 425 20.75 -10.13 11.66
N ASP A 426 21.99 -9.95 12.09
CA ASP A 426 22.58 -10.64 13.25
C ASP A 426 21.74 -10.44 14.52
N ARG A 427 21.24 -9.21 14.72
CA ARG A 427 20.38 -8.88 15.85
C ARG A 427 19.04 -9.60 15.75
N GLY A 428 18.47 -9.69 14.56
CA GLY A 428 17.28 -10.49 14.27
C GLY A 428 17.47 -11.95 14.66
N CYS A 429 18.57 -12.57 14.23
CA CYS A 429 18.91 -13.94 14.61
C CYS A 429 19.08 -14.13 16.12
N ALA A 430 19.74 -13.17 16.79
CA ALA A 430 19.95 -13.24 18.24
C ALA A 430 18.64 -13.13 19.03
N GLU A 431 17.72 -12.25 18.63
CA GLU A 431 16.40 -12.15 19.28
C GLU A 431 15.52 -13.37 18.98
N LEU A 432 15.59 -13.92 17.76
CA LEU A 432 14.91 -15.17 17.43
C LEU A 432 15.37 -16.32 18.34
N ALA A 433 16.69 -16.48 18.50
CA ALA A 433 17.27 -17.54 19.32
C ALA A 433 16.87 -17.46 20.80
N LYS A 434 16.58 -16.26 21.33
CA LYS A 434 16.07 -16.07 22.70
C LYS A 434 14.63 -16.52 22.87
N LEU A 435 13.84 -16.52 21.79
CA LEU A 435 12.42 -16.90 21.81
C LEU A 435 12.17 -18.37 21.43
N THR A 436 13.17 -19.04 20.84
CA THR A 436 13.10 -20.45 20.45
C THR A 436 13.87 -21.39 21.37
N LYS A 437 14.46 -20.85 22.46
CA LYS A 437 14.95 -21.61 23.61
C LYS A 437 13.86 -21.72 24.65
#